data_AF-V4Y873-F1
#
_entry.id   AF-V4Y873-F1
#
_cell.length_a   1.000
_cell.length_b   1.000
_cell.length_c   1.000
_cell.angle_alpha   90.00
_cell.angle_beta   90.00
_cell.angle_gamma   90.00
#
_symmetry.space_group_name_H-M   'P 1'
#
loop_
_entity.id
_entity.type
_entity.pdbx_description
1 polymer ?
#
loop_
_entity_poly.entity_id
_entity_poly.type
_entity_poly.pdbx_seq_one_letter_code
_entity_poly.pdbx_strand_id
1 'polypeptide(L)'
;MATYHIETYGCTSNRGESRRIEQALREGGHHPAEGPETADVAILNSCTVVEKTERNMLRRAEELEGMTADLIVTGCMALAQGEEFEEAGIDAQILHWDEVPSAVLNGECPTVTPDTEPILDGEIGILPIARGCMSNCSYCITKFATGRVDSPPVDENVEKARALVHEGASEIRITGQDTGVYGWDDGDRKLPELLDRICTEIDGEFRVRVGMANPGGIHGIHEELADTFARHDELYNFIHAPVQSGSDDVLEDMRRQHRVDKFREVVDAFDERLDYWTLSTDFIVGFPTESDADHQRSMDLLRETRPEKINVTRFSKRPGTDADEMKGLGGTIKKERSKEMSAVKREIVGEVHENMVGSTQDVLVVEEGTGDSVKCRDGAYRQIIVQHADEYDLSPGDFTTVEVTDSQTMYTFGTPVADTHTDAGGDTETETDAVDDPDADALQPEQ
;
A
#
# COMPACT_ATOMS: atom_id res chain seq x y z
N MET A 1 1.61 -16.75 8.89
CA MET A 1 0.24 -17.02 8.39
C MET A 1 -0.71 -16.87 9.56
N ALA A 2 -1.64 -15.92 9.48
CA ALA A 2 -2.56 -15.65 10.59
C ALA A 2 -3.74 -16.64 10.55
N THR A 3 -4.25 -17.02 11.72
CA THR A 3 -5.49 -17.77 11.85
C THR A 3 -6.68 -16.81 11.90
N TYR A 4 -7.72 -17.06 11.11
CA TYR A 4 -8.89 -16.19 11.05
C TYR A 4 -10.16 -16.90 11.51
N HIS A 5 -11.07 -16.18 12.16
CA HIS A 5 -12.42 -16.65 12.47
C HIS A 5 -13.44 -15.72 11.86
N ILE A 6 -14.28 -16.22 10.95
CA ILE A 6 -15.30 -15.42 10.28
C ILE A 6 -16.71 -15.81 10.74
N GLU A 7 -17.47 -14.83 11.21
CA GLU A 7 -18.89 -14.99 11.55
C GLU A 7 -19.73 -14.19 10.57
N THR A 8 -20.71 -14.86 9.96
CA THR A 8 -21.54 -14.25 8.93
C THR A 8 -22.99 -14.20 9.38
N TYR A 9 -23.52 -12.98 9.42
CA TYR A 9 -24.89 -12.68 9.74
C TYR A 9 -25.55 -11.97 8.57
N GLY A 10 -26.81 -12.31 8.29
CA GLY A 10 -27.57 -11.71 7.21
C GLY A 10 -28.01 -12.70 6.13
N CYS A 11 -27.97 -12.24 4.89
CA CYS A 11 -28.59 -12.92 3.76
C CYS A 11 -27.59 -13.77 2.97
N THR A 12 -28.06 -14.33 1.84
CA THR A 12 -27.20 -15.10 0.93
C THR A 12 -26.06 -14.25 0.35
N SER A 13 -26.24 -12.93 0.21
CA SER A 13 -25.16 -12.00 -0.21
C SER A 13 -24.00 -12.00 0.79
N ASN A 14 -24.30 -11.79 2.09
CA ASN A 14 -23.27 -11.83 3.15
C ASN A 14 -22.49 -13.15 3.14
N ARG A 15 -23.16 -14.28 2.89
CA ARG A 15 -22.48 -15.57 2.75
C ARG A 15 -21.58 -15.65 1.51
N GLY A 16 -21.95 -14.98 0.42
CA GLY A 16 -21.12 -14.87 -0.79
C GLY A 16 -19.87 -14.03 -0.54
N GLU A 17 -20.03 -12.87 0.11
CA GLU A 17 -18.94 -11.97 0.51
C GLU A 17 -17.94 -12.71 1.42
N SER A 18 -18.43 -13.36 2.49
CA SER A 18 -17.56 -14.13 3.39
C SER A 18 -16.81 -15.24 2.66
N ARG A 19 -17.42 -15.90 1.67
CA ARG A 19 -16.73 -16.92 0.87
C ARG A 19 -15.61 -16.34 0.01
N ARG A 20 -15.79 -15.13 -0.55
CA ARG A 20 -14.72 -14.44 -1.29
C ARG A 20 -13.58 -14.04 -0.37
N ILE A 21 -13.90 -13.50 0.79
CA ILE A 21 -12.91 -13.18 1.83
C ILE A 21 -12.14 -14.45 2.22
N GLU A 22 -12.84 -15.54 2.57
CA GLU A 22 -12.19 -16.80 2.93
C GLU A 22 -11.31 -17.36 1.80
N GLN A 23 -11.75 -17.24 0.54
CA GLN A 23 -10.97 -17.68 -0.61
C GLN A 23 -9.67 -16.88 -0.71
N ALA A 24 -9.75 -15.55 -0.73
CA ALA A 24 -8.59 -14.67 -0.82
C ALA A 24 -7.61 -14.89 0.36
N LEU A 25 -8.14 -15.07 1.58
CA LEU A 25 -7.32 -15.37 2.75
C LEU A 25 -6.59 -16.71 2.62
N ARG A 26 -7.27 -17.76 2.13
CA ARG A 26 -6.66 -19.07 1.92
C ARG A 26 -5.62 -19.05 0.80
N GLU A 27 -5.89 -18.33 -0.27
CA GLU A 27 -4.94 -18.10 -1.38
C GLU A 27 -3.69 -17.35 -0.87
N GLY A 28 -3.86 -16.39 0.04
CA GLY A 28 -2.78 -15.73 0.77
C GLY A 28 -2.10 -16.58 1.86
N GLY A 29 -2.48 -17.85 2.01
CA GLY A 29 -1.87 -18.80 2.95
C GLY A 29 -2.39 -18.72 4.39
N HIS A 30 -3.45 -17.97 4.66
CA HIS A 30 -4.09 -17.94 5.98
C HIS A 30 -5.02 -19.14 6.18
N HIS A 31 -5.30 -19.46 7.45
CA HIS A 31 -6.07 -20.65 7.81
C HIS A 31 -7.21 -20.33 8.77
N PRO A 32 -8.37 -21.01 8.66
CA PRO A 32 -9.45 -20.83 9.61
C PRO A 32 -9.07 -21.36 11.01
N ALA A 33 -9.42 -20.62 12.05
CA ALA A 33 -9.30 -21.03 13.44
C ALA A 33 -10.46 -21.97 13.86
N GLU A 34 -10.29 -22.71 14.96
CA GLU A 34 -11.35 -23.54 15.53
C GLU A 34 -12.47 -22.70 16.18
N GLY A 35 -12.17 -21.45 16.54
CA GLY A 35 -13.11 -20.48 17.07
C GLY A 35 -12.45 -19.12 17.29
N PRO A 36 -13.20 -18.13 17.80
CA PRO A 36 -12.69 -16.77 17.96
C PRO A 36 -11.54 -16.70 18.96
N GLU A 37 -11.58 -17.43 20.07
CA GLU A 37 -10.54 -17.40 21.11
C GLU A 37 -9.14 -17.87 20.64
N THR A 38 -9.08 -18.62 19.53
CA THR A 38 -7.83 -19.12 18.93
C THR A 38 -7.49 -18.43 17.61
N ALA A 39 -8.27 -17.43 17.22
CA ALA A 39 -8.05 -16.65 16.02
C ALA A 39 -7.17 -15.43 16.30
N ASP A 40 -6.24 -15.17 15.39
CA ASP A 40 -5.48 -13.93 15.38
C ASP A 40 -6.37 -12.74 14.98
N VAL A 41 -7.32 -12.97 14.07
CA VAL A 41 -8.29 -11.97 13.61
C VAL A 41 -9.70 -12.56 13.59
N ALA A 42 -10.66 -11.83 14.19
CA ALA A 42 -12.08 -12.10 14.01
C ALA A 42 -12.65 -11.19 12.91
N ILE A 43 -13.46 -11.76 12.02
CA ILE A 43 -14.15 -11.04 10.95
C ILE A 43 -15.65 -11.21 11.19
N LEU A 44 -16.32 -10.11 11.54
CA LEU A 44 -17.77 -10.07 11.69
C LEU A 44 -18.41 -9.50 10.43
N ASN A 45 -18.94 -10.35 9.56
CA ASN A 45 -19.78 -9.92 8.44
C ASN A 45 -21.21 -9.69 8.95
N SER A 46 -21.58 -8.41 9.06
CA SER A 46 -22.74 -7.89 9.77
C SER A 46 -23.92 -7.53 8.84
N CYS A 47 -25.14 -7.55 9.40
CA CYS A 47 -26.37 -7.22 8.68
C CYS A 47 -27.17 -6.16 9.43
N THR A 48 -27.87 -5.29 8.69
CA THR A 48 -28.52 -4.08 9.21
C THR A 48 -30.01 -3.98 8.90
N VAL A 49 -30.66 -5.03 8.40
CA VAL A 49 -32.04 -4.93 7.91
C VAL A 49 -33.07 -4.70 9.04
N VAL A 50 -32.72 -5.07 10.27
CA VAL A 50 -33.64 -5.03 11.42
C VAL A 50 -32.91 -4.52 12.64
N GLU A 51 -33.51 -3.58 13.37
CA GLU A 51 -32.97 -2.97 14.60
C GLU A 51 -32.56 -3.99 15.69
N LYS A 52 -33.29 -5.11 15.77
CA LYS A 52 -32.90 -6.22 16.66
C LYS A 52 -31.60 -6.88 16.21
N THR A 53 -31.38 -7.02 14.91
CA THR A 53 -30.16 -7.57 14.33
C THR A 53 -29.00 -6.63 14.58
N GLU A 54 -29.17 -5.33 14.38
CA GLU A 54 -28.16 -4.30 14.66
C GLU A 54 -27.63 -4.39 16.10
N ARG A 55 -28.54 -4.38 17.09
CA ARG A 55 -28.18 -4.56 18.50
C ARG A 55 -27.48 -5.89 18.79
N ASN A 56 -27.83 -6.96 18.07
CA ASN A 56 -27.13 -8.23 18.20
C ASN A 56 -25.72 -8.18 17.60
N MET A 57 -25.52 -7.42 16.51
CA MET A 57 -24.21 -7.24 15.88
C MET A 57 -23.28 -6.44 16.78
N LEU A 58 -23.76 -5.34 17.37
CA LEU A 58 -22.99 -4.56 18.36
C LEU A 58 -22.56 -5.43 19.54
N ARG A 59 -23.51 -6.16 20.15
CA ARG A 59 -23.18 -7.08 21.25
C ARG A 59 -22.19 -8.17 20.83
N ARG A 60 -22.34 -8.72 19.62
CA ARG A 60 -21.44 -9.78 19.15
C ARG A 60 -20.05 -9.24 18.84
N ALA A 61 -19.96 -8.04 18.29
CA ALA A 61 -18.69 -7.35 18.07
C ALA A 61 -17.98 -7.07 19.42
N GLU A 62 -18.69 -6.61 20.44
CA GLU A 62 -18.14 -6.45 21.81
C GLU A 62 -17.62 -7.79 22.38
N GLU A 63 -18.37 -8.89 22.20
CA GLU A 63 -17.93 -10.22 22.60
C GLU A 63 -16.66 -10.66 21.86
N LEU A 64 -16.58 -10.44 20.54
CA LEU A 64 -15.43 -10.81 19.72
C LEU A 64 -14.20 -9.94 20.00
N GLU A 65 -14.38 -8.64 20.25
CA GLU A 65 -13.31 -7.72 20.69
C GLU A 65 -12.66 -8.24 21.98
N GLY A 66 -13.46 -8.76 22.92
CA GLY A 66 -12.96 -9.34 24.15
C GLY A 66 -12.23 -10.69 24.00
N MET A 67 -12.41 -11.38 22.86
CA MET A 67 -11.89 -12.73 22.61
C MET A 67 -10.71 -12.77 21.65
N THR A 68 -10.47 -11.72 20.88
CA THR A 68 -9.50 -11.69 19.77
C THR A 68 -8.53 -10.53 19.87
N ALA A 69 -7.37 -10.65 19.21
CA ALA A 69 -6.38 -9.57 19.18
C ALA A 69 -6.81 -8.42 18.26
N ASP A 70 -7.39 -8.78 17.10
CA ASP A 70 -7.90 -7.85 16.10
C ASP A 70 -9.32 -8.24 15.68
N LEU A 71 -10.20 -7.24 15.57
CA LEU A 71 -11.58 -7.39 15.09
C LEU A 71 -11.78 -6.53 13.84
N ILE A 72 -12.25 -7.17 12.77
CA ILE A 72 -12.72 -6.50 11.55
C ILE A 72 -14.23 -6.69 11.48
N VAL A 73 -14.96 -5.60 11.29
CA VAL A 73 -16.40 -5.63 11.02
C VAL A 73 -16.61 -5.21 9.57
N THR A 74 -17.33 -6.04 8.83
CA THR A 74 -17.69 -5.81 7.43
C THR A 74 -19.17 -6.09 7.19
N GLY A 75 -19.64 -6.04 5.96
CA GLY A 75 -21.04 -6.28 5.59
C GLY A 75 -21.91 -5.04 5.68
N CYS A 76 -23.22 -5.20 5.50
CA CYS A 76 -24.13 -4.08 5.28
C CYS A 76 -24.21 -3.09 6.46
N MET A 77 -24.10 -3.57 7.71
CA MET A 77 -24.14 -2.67 8.87
C MET A 77 -22.85 -1.86 9.00
N ALA A 78 -21.69 -2.49 8.74
CA ALA A 78 -20.41 -1.79 8.68
C ALA A 78 -20.44 -0.61 7.70
N LEU A 79 -21.02 -0.82 6.52
CA LEU A 79 -21.08 0.19 5.46
C LEU A 79 -22.14 1.27 5.69
N ALA A 80 -23.31 0.89 6.20
CA ALA A 80 -24.42 1.83 6.35
C ALA A 80 -24.41 2.58 7.69
N GLN A 81 -23.92 1.95 8.74
CA GLN A 81 -24.03 2.39 10.14
C GLN A 81 -22.75 2.07 10.93
N GLY A 82 -21.59 2.20 10.29
CA GLY A 82 -20.28 1.92 10.91
C GLY A 82 -20.02 2.72 12.19
N GLU A 83 -20.52 3.96 12.25
CA GLU A 83 -20.40 4.85 13.41
C GLU A 83 -21.01 4.26 14.70
N GLU A 84 -22.04 3.41 14.61
CA GLU A 84 -22.65 2.79 15.79
C GLU A 84 -21.68 1.89 16.56
N PHE A 85 -20.73 1.26 15.87
CA PHE A 85 -19.69 0.45 16.52
C PHE A 85 -18.73 1.34 17.33
N GLU A 86 -18.37 2.51 16.78
CA GLU A 86 -17.53 3.48 17.48
C GLU A 86 -18.24 4.10 18.67
N GLU A 87 -19.52 4.47 18.53
CA GLU A 87 -20.35 5.02 19.61
C GLU A 87 -20.56 4.01 20.74
N ALA A 88 -20.66 2.73 20.41
CA ALA A 88 -20.70 1.63 21.38
C ALA A 88 -19.34 1.38 22.06
N GLY A 89 -18.28 2.06 21.63
CA GLY A 89 -16.92 1.92 22.18
C GLY A 89 -16.21 0.65 21.74
N ILE A 90 -16.70 0.00 20.68
CA ILE A 90 -16.17 -1.24 20.12
C ILE A 90 -14.95 -0.90 19.27
N ASP A 91 -13.82 -1.50 19.60
CA ASP A 91 -12.56 -1.28 18.90
C ASP A 91 -12.39 -2.29 17.75
N ALA A 92 -12.94 -1.92 16.59
CA ALA A 92 -12.90 -2.73 15.39
C ALA A 92 -12.52 -1.91 14.16
N GLN A 93 -11.88 -2.55 13.19
CA GLN A 93 -11.70 -1.98 11.86
C GLN A 93 -12.99 -2.16 11.06
N ILE A 94 -13.62 -1.05 10.68
CA ILE A 94 -14.82 -1.05 9.85
C ILE A 94 -14.38 -0.97 8.39
N LEU A 95 -14.56 -2.05 7.64
CA LEU A 95 -14.01 -2.18 6.27
C LEU A 95 -15.06 -2.67 5.27
N HIS A 96 -14.92 -2.25 4.03
CA HIS A 96 -15.62 -2.89 2.92
C HIS A 96 -15.15 -4.34 2.78
N TRP A 97 -16.03 -5.27 2.37
CA TRP A 97 -15.69 -6.70 2.33
C TRP A 97 -14.55 -7.02 1.37
N ASP A 98 -14.36 -6.20 0.34
CA ASP A 98 -13.25 -6.34 -0.62
C ASP A 98 -11.89 -5.90 -0.03
N GLU A 99 -11.90 -5.08 1.03
CA GLU A 99 -10.68 -4.60 1.70
C GLU A 99 -10.22 -5.54 2.84
N VAL A 100 -11.11 -6.42 3.30
CA VAL A 100 -10.83 -7.35 4.42
C VAL A 100 -9.62 -8.25 4.14
N PRO A 101 -9.46 -8.89 2.96
CA PRO A 101 -8.29 -9.72 2.70
C PRO A 101 -6.98 -8.92 2.84
N SER A 102 -6.90 -7.75 2.22
CA SER A 102 -5.72 -6.88 2.28
C SER A 102 -5.38 -6.45 3.70
N ALA A 103 -6.39 -6.11 4.51
CA ALA A 103 -6.21 -5.76 5.91
C ALA A 103 -5.66 -6.93 6.75
N VAL A 104 -6.18 -8.15 6.53
CA VAL A 104 -5.71 -9.36 7.24
C VAL A 104 -4.33 -9.82 6.75
N LEU A 105 -4.03 -9.61 5.47
CA LEU A 105 -2.74 -9.93 4.85
C LEU A 105 -1.62 -8.96 5.26
N ASN A 106 -1.91 -7.93 6.08
CA ASN A 106 -1.00 -6.81 6.36
C ASN A 106 -0.48 -6.16 5.06
N GLY A 107 -1.39 -5.92 4.11
CA GLY A 107 -1.18 -5.06 2.96
C GLY A 107 -0.25 -5.58 1.86
N GLU A 108 0.75 -6.43 2.11
CA GLU A 108 1.78 -6.62 1.07
C GLU A 108 2.81 -7.73 1.24
N CYS A 109 2.55 -8.74 2.09
CA CYS A 109 3.51 -9.83 2.25
C CYS A 109 2.98 -11.14 1.68
N PRO A 110 2.93 -11.31 0.34
CA PRO A 110 2.81 -12.65 -0.21
C PRO A 110 4.03 -13.44 0.29
N THR A 111 3.79 -14.63 0.85
CA THR A 111 4.90 -15.52 1.18
C THR A 111 5.49 -16.01 -0.14
N VAL A 112 6.45 -15.24 -0.70
CA VAL A 112 7.13 -15.59 -1.95
C VAL A 112 7.85 -16.92 -1.75
N THR A 113 7.47 -17.90 -2.57
CA THR A 113 8.09 -19.22 -2.70
C THR A 113 8.95 -19.28 -3.98
N PRO A 114 9.85 -20.27 -4.16
CA PRO A 114 10.72 -20.36 -5.33
C PRO A 114 10.00 -20.29 -6.67
N ASP A 115 8.78 -20.81 -6.75
CA ASP A 115 7.99 -20.93 -7.97
C ASP A 115 6.96 -19.79 -8.12
N THR A 116 7.14 -18.68 -7.40
CA THR A 116 6.18 -17.57 -7.46
C THR A 116 6.40 -16.78 -8.74
N GLU A 117 5.47 -16.90 -9.67
CA GLU A 117 5.48 -16.17 -10.93
C GLU A 117 4.91 -14.75 -10.75
N PRO A 118 5.34 -13.77 -11.58
CA PRO A 118 4.69 -12.48 -11.66
C PRO A 118 3.19 -12.64 -11.99
N ILE A 119 2.37 -11.75 -11.45
CA ILE A 119 0.92 -11.76 -11.68
C ILE A 119 0.52 -10.39 -12.21
N LEU A 120 -0.22 -10.37 -13.31
CA LEU A 120 -0.95 -9.21 -13.78
C LEU A 120 -2.35 -9.22 -13.16
N ASP A 121 -2.65 -8.25 -12.30
CA ASP A 121 -3.95 -8.04 -11.66
C ASP A 121 -4.55 -6.73 -12.17
N GLY A 122 -5.36 -6.83 -13.24
CA GLY A 122 -5.80 -5.67 -14.01
C GLY A 122 -4.61 -4.94 -14.61
N GLU A 123 -4.41 -3.70 -14.17
CA GLU A 123 -3.35 -2.79 -14.63
C GLU A 123 -2.06 -2.90 -13.80
N ILE A 124 -2.08 -3.73 -12.74
CA ILE A 124 -1.01 -3.81 -11.75
C ILE A 124 -0.24 -5.12 -11.95
N GLY A 125 1.03 -5.01 -12.33
CA GLY A 125 1.98 -6.10 -12.36
C GLY A 125 2.67 -6.31 -11.00
N ILE A 126 2.38 -7.40 -10.32
CA ILE A 126 3.06 -7.79 -9.08
C ILE A 126 4.35 -8.52 -9.43
N LEU A 127 5.49 -7.96 -9.01
CA LEU A 127 6.82 -8.49 -9.29
C LEU A 127 7.55 -8.90 -8.00
N PRO A 128 7.50 -10.19 -7.62
CA PRO A 128 8.31 -10.71 -6.52
C PRO A 128 9.79 -10.76 -6.93
N ILE A 129 10.62 -9.90 -6.33
CA ILE A 129 12.04 -9.79 -6.72
C ILE A 129 12.97 -10.72 -5.95
N ALA A 130 12.54 -11.16 -4.76
CA ALA A 130 13.30 -12.05 -3.89
C ALA A 130 12.37 -12.71 -2.87
N ARG A 131 12.84 -13.84 -2.32
CA ARG A 131 12.20 -14.45 -1.14
C ARG A 131 13.12 -14.38 0.07
N GLY A 132 12.52 -14.50 1.25
CA GLY A 132 13.25 -14.56 2.51
C GLY A 132 13.50 -13.19 3.12
N CYS A 133 14.02 -13.19 4.34
CA CYS A 133 14.43 -11.98 5.05
C CYS A 133 15.73 -12.26 5.81
N MET A 134 16.62 -11.27 5.90
CA MET A 134 17.86 -11.38 6.68
C MET A 134 17.64 -11.16 8.18
N SER A 135 16.45 -10.73 8.58
CA SER A 135 16.12 -10.41 9.97
C SER A 135 15.70 -11.66 10.74
N ASN A 136 16.07 -11.72 12.03
CA ASN A 136 15.59 -12.71 12.99
C ASN A 136 14.79 -12.02 14.11
N CYS A 137 13.79 -11.23 13.72
CA CYS A 137 12.98 -10.45 14.66
C CYS A 137 12.37 -11.38 15.74
N SER A 138 12.35 -10.91 16.99
CA SER A 138 11.86 -11.69 18.14
C SER A 138 10.35 -11.96 18.09
N TYR A 139 9.59 -11.16 17.33
CA TYR A 139 8.13 -11.23 17.20
C TYR A 139 7.62 -11.80 15.87
N CYS A 140 8.47 -11.87 14.84
CA CYS A 140 8.04 -12.24 13.50
C CYS A 140 7.94 -13.77 13.37
N ILE A 141 6.72 -14.30 13.22
CA ILE A 141 6.50 -15.74 12.98
C ILE A 141 6.85 -16.14 11.55
N THR A 142 6.77 -15.21 10.60
CA THR A 142 7.03 -15.45 9.17
C THR A 142 8.44 -15.97 8.92
N LYS A 143 9.41 -15.69 9.82
CA LYS A 143 10.78 -16.22 9.76
C LYS A 143 10.87 -17.75 9.74
N PHE A 144 9.86 -18.45 10.27
CA PHE A 144 9.80 -19.91 10.22
C PHE A 144 9.36 -20.45 8.86
N ALA A 145 8.67 -19.63 8.05
CA ALA A 145 8.11 -20.03 6.76
C ALA A 145 8.98 -19.61 5.57
N THR A 146 9.67 -18.47 5.66
CA THR A 146 10.27 -17.81 4.48
C THR A 146 11.67 -18.29 4.10
N GLY A 147 12.34 -19.04 4.96
CA GLY A 147 13.72 -19.49 4.71
C GLY A 147 14.73 -18.33 4.68
N ARG A 148 15.90 -18.58 4.09
CA ARG A 148 16.94 -17.57 3.89
C ARG A 148 16.64 -16.72 2.66
N VAL A 149 17.27 -15.55 2.58
CA VAL A 149 17.22 -14.72 1.38
C VAL A 149 17.77 -15.50 0.19
N ASP A 150 17.07 -15.37 -0.93
CA ASP A 150 17.37 -15.98 -2.21
C ASP A 150 16.95 -14.97 -3.29
N SER A 151 17.95 -14.37 -3.93
CA SER A 151 17.79 -13.28 -4.89
C SER A 151 18.10 -13.77 -6.30
N PRO A 152 17.08 -13.90 -7.19
CA PRO A 152 17.30 -14.08 -8.62
C PRO A 152 18.21 -12.99 -9.22
N PRO A 153 18.93 -13.27 -10.31
CA PRO A 153 19.74 -12.27 -11.01
C PRO A 153 18.91 -11.07 -11.47
N VAL A 154 19.56 -9.89 -11.55
CA VAL A 154 18.91 -8.65 -11.99
C VAL A 154 18.29 -8.80 -13.37
N ASP A 155 19.00 -9.41 -14.32
CA ASP A 155 18.51 -9.66 -15.69
C ASP A 155 17.17 -10.42 -15.69
N GLU A 156 17.02 -11.43 -14.83
CA GLU A 156 15.80 -12.24 -14.75
C GLU A 156 14.60 -11.41 -14.27
N ASN A 157 14.81 -10.57 -13.26
CA ASN A 157 13.76 -9.69 -12.75
C ASN A 157 13.42 -8.55 -13.73
N VAL A 158 14.40 -8.03 -14.47
CA VAL A 158 14.16 -7.05 -15.55
C VAL A 158 13.35 -7.69 -16.69
N GLU A 159 13.64 -8.92 -17.09
CA GLU A 159 12.84 -9.64 -18.10
C GLU A 159 11.40 -9.87 -17.63
N LYS A 160 11.19 -10.25 -16.37
CA LYS A 160 9.85 -10.39 -15.77
C LYS A 160 9.10 -9.06 -15.74
N ALA A 161 9.75 -7.97 -15.34
CA ALA A 161 9.18 -6.63 -15.37
C ALA A 161 8.76 -6.22 -16.80
N ARG A 162 9.64 -6.47 -17.78
CA ARG A 162 9.36 -6.18 -19.20
C ARG A 162 8.16 -6.97 -19.71
N ALA A 163 8.03 -8.23 -19.31
CA ALA A 163 6.87 -9.05 -19.68
C ALA A 163 5.57 -8.45 -19.13
N LEU A 164 5.54 -8.02 -17.86
CA LEU A 164 4.36 -7.38 -17.25
C LEU A 164 3.94 -6.12 -18.01
N VAL A 165 4.90 -5.22 -18.32
CA VAL A 165 4.60 -3.99 -19.08
C VAL A 165 4.11 -4.31 -20.48
N HIS A 166 4.73 -5.28 -21.17
CA HIS A 166 4.30 -5.72 -22.49
C HIS A 166 2.88 -6.35 -22.47
N GLU A 167 2.48 -6.95 -21.36
CA GLU A 167 1.13 -7.50 -21.16
C GLU A 167 0.08 -6.45 -20.78
N GLY A 168 0.50 -5.21 -20.53
CA GLY A 168 -0.38 -4.07 -20.26
C GLY A 168 -0.29 -3.48 -18.85
N ALA A 169 0.69 -3.88 -18.03
CA ALA A 169 0.85 -3.28 -16.70
C ALA A 169 1.26 -1.80 -16.81
N SER A 170 0.44 -0.91 -16.25
CA SER A 170 0.75 0.53 -16.06
C SER A 170 1.34 0.80 -14.68
N GLU A 171 1.21 -0.13 -13.72
CA GLU A 171 1.91 -0.09 -12.43
C GLU A 171 2.65 -1.40 -12.18
N ILE A 172 3.96 -1.35 -11.90
CA ILE A 172 4.72 -2.48 -11.38
C ILE A 172 4.87 -2.33 -9.86
N ARG A 173 4.35 -3.29 -9.10
CA ARG A 173 4.57 -3.39 -7.65
C ARG A 173 5.66 -4.41 -7.35
N ILE A 174 6.84 -3.90 -7.05
CA ILE A 174 7.97 -4.71 -6.59
C ILE A 174 7.68 -5.20 -5.17
N THR A 175 7.70 -6.51 -4.98
CA THR A 175 7.40 -7.13 -3.68
C THR A 175 8.46 -8.17 -3.28
N GLY A 176 8.48 -8.46 -1.99
CA GLY A 176 9.38 -9.39 -1.33
C GLY A 176 9.17 -9.26 0.18
N GLN A 177 9.67 -10.21 0.97
CA GLN A 177 9.57 -10.08 2.43
C GLN A 177 10.49 -9.00 3.00
N ASP A 178 11.52 -8.61 2.26
CA ASP A 178 12.32 -7.40 2.48
C ASP A 178 13.05 -7.04 1.18
N THR A 179 12.54 -6.05 0.45
CA THR A 179 13.14 -5.64 -0.83
C THR A 179 14.52 -5.00 -0.64
N GLY A 180 14.77 -4.42 0.54
CA GLY A 180 16.00 -3.72 0.90
C GLY A 180 17.25 -4.59 1.04
N VAL A 181 17.09 -5.92 1.05
CA VAL A 181 18.19 -6.90 1.13
C VAL A 181 18.40 -7.68 -0.16
N TYR A 182 17.79 -7.25 -1.27
CA TYR A 182 17.98 -7.88 -2.58
C TYR A 182 19.47 -7.88 -2.99
N GLY A 183 19.99 -9.07 -3.28
CA GLY A 183 21.42 -9.33 -3.57
C GLY A 183 22.30 -9.58 -2.34
N TRP A 184 21.81 -9.52 -1.10
CA TRP A 184 22.69 -9.77 0.06
C TRP A 184 23.20 -11.21 0.16
N ASP A 185 22.47 -12.16 -0.39
CA ASP A 185 22.79 -13.59 -0.36
C ASP A 185 24.00 -13.97 -1.23
N ASP A 186 24.33 -13.16 -2.25
CA ASP A 186 25.57 -13.27 -3.03
C ASP A 186 26.65 -12.24 -2.65
N GLY A 187 26.38 -11.39 -1.65
CA GLY A 187 27.32 -10.45 -1.05
C GLY A 187 27.25 -9.02 -1.60
N ASP A 188 26.30 -8.75 -2.48
CA ASP A 188 26.09 -7.45 -3.13
C ASP A 188 24.82 -6.75 -2.58
N ARG A 189 24.49 -5.59 -3.14
CA ARG A 189 23.28 -4.80 -2.83
C ARG A 189 22.70 -4.29 -4.13
N LYS A 190 21.73 -5.02 -4.69
CA LYS A 190 21.34 -4.89 -6.11
C LYS A 190 20.03 -4.13 -6.34
N LEU A 191 19.38 -3.65 -5.27
CA LEU A 191 18.10 -2.93 -5.40
C LEU A 191 18.23 -1.67 -6.27
N PRO A 192 19.22 -0.76 -6.07
CA PRO A 192 19.34 0.42 -6.93
C PRO A 192 19.59 0.06 -8.40
N GLU A 193 20.47 -0.91 -8.66
CA GLU A 193 20.74 -1.42 -10.02
C GLU A 193 19.47 -1.97 -10.68
N LEU A 194 18.69 -2.77 -9.97
CA LEU A 194 17.44 -3.33 -10.50
C LEU A 194 16.44 -2.24 -10.87
N LEU A 195 16.23 -1.26 -9.98
CA LEU A 195 15.30 -0.15 -10.24
C LEU A 195 15.77 0.68 -11.44
N ASP A 196 17.06 1.02 -11.47
CA ASP A 196 17.66 1.78 -12.57
C ASP A 196 17.46 1.09 -13.91
N ARG A 197 17.69 -0.22 -13.98
CA ARG A 197 17.52 -1.01 -15.21
C ARG A 197 16.07 -1.19 -15.61
N ILE A 198 15.15 -1.36 -14.66
CA ILE A 198 13.71 -1.40 -14.95
C ILE A 198 13.28 -0.08 -15.60
N CYS A 199 13.69 1.06 -15.06
CA CYS A 199 13.27 2.38 -15.57
C CYS A 199 13.97 2.74 -16.89
N THR A 200 15.23 2.33 -17.09
CA THR A 200 16.00 2.72 -18.28
C THR A 200 15.89 1.76 -19.46
N GLU A 201 15.68 0.46 -19.23
CA GLU A 201 15.71 -0.55 -20.30
C GLU A 201 14.31 -0.91 -20.83
N ILE A 202 13.23 -0.59 -20.11
CA ILE A 202 11.86 -0.99 -20.48
C ILE A 202 11.15 0.21 -21.10
N ASP A 203 10.82 0.11 -22.38
CA ASP A 203 10.00 1.11 -23.07
C ASP A 203 8.52 0.96 -22.69
N GLY A 204 7.85 2.06 -22.37
CA GLY A 204 6.42 2.13 -22.07
C GLY A 204 6.09 3.23 -21.06
N GLU A 205 4.81 3.60 -20.93
CA GLU A 205 4.34 4.47 -19.86
C GLU A 205 3.86 3.61 -18.69
N PHE A 206 4.63 3.59 -17.60
CA PHE A 206 4.30 2.86 -16.39
C PHE A 206 4.91 3.53 -15.16
N ARG A 207 4.41 3.17 -13.98
CA ARG A 207 5.00 3.54 -12.69
C ARG A 207 5.51 2.32 -11.95
N VAL A 208 6.50 2.50 -11.09
CA VAL A 208 7.11 1.45 -10.29
C VAL A 208 6.99 1.81 -8.82
N ARG A 209 6.35 0.92 -8.05
CA ARG A 209 6.28 1.02 -6.60
C ARG A 209 7.19 -0.01 -5.95
N VAL A 210 8.09 0.47 -5.10
CA VAL A 210 8.92 -0.39 -4.25
C VAL A 210 8.16 -0.77 -2.99
N GLY A 211 7.99 -2.08 -2.77
CA GLY A 211 7.41 -2.64 -1.56
C GLY A 211 8.32 -2.51 -0.34
N MET A 212 7.87 -3.07 0.79
CA MET A 212 8.52 -2.95 2.11
C MET A 212 10.03 -3.21 2.07
N ALA A 213 10.80 -2.22 2.52
CA ALA A 213 12.25 -2.24 2.61
C ALA A 213 12.67 -1.88 4.03
N ASN A 214 13.18 -2.85 4.81
CA ASN A 214 13.50 -2.58 6.21
C ASN A 214 14.67 -1.58 6.33
N PRO A 215 14.65 -0.65 7.31
CA PRO A 215 15.73 0.33 7.49
C PRO A 215 17.12 -0.30 7.60
N GLY A 216 17.24 -1.47 8.24
CA GLY A 216 18.51 -2.19 8.34
C GLY A 216 19.07 -2.69 7.01
N GLY A 217 18.20 -3.04 6.06
CA GLY A 217 18.58 -3.49 4.71
C GLY A 217 19.04 -2.30 3.85
N ILE A 218 18.18 -1.29 3.75
CA ILE A 218 18.39 -0.12 2.89
C ILE A 218 19.45 0.84 3.40
N HIS A 219 19.75 0.87 4.71
CA HIS A 219 20.72 1.83 5.27
C HIS A 219 22.09 1.81 4.58
N GLY A 220 22.59 0.68 4.09
CA GLY A 220 23.88 0.68 3.37
C GLY A 220 23.81 1.13 1.91
N ILE A 221 22.63 1.42 1.38
CA ILE A 221 22.39 1.91 0.01
C ILE A 221 21.50 3.16 -0.04
N HIS A 222 21.14 3.76 1.10
CA HIS A 222 20.11 4.80 1.17
C HIS A 222 20.42 6.04 0.31
N GLU A 223 21.68 6.51 0.27
CA GLU A 223 22.09 7.61 -0.60
C GLU A 223 21.92 7.26 -2.09
N GLU A 224 22.46 6.11 -2.53
CA GLU A 224 22.37 5.64 -3.93
C GLU A 224 20.93 5.35 -4.34
N LEU A 225 20.12 4.82 -3.41
CA LEU A 225 18.71 4.55 -3.62
C LEU A 225 17.95 5.87 -3.81
N ALA A 226 18.17 6.85 -2.95
CA ALA A 226 17.55 8.16 -3.08
C ALA A 226 18.00 8.89 -4.36
N ASP A 227 19.29 8.77 -4.76
CA ASP A 227 19.79 9.27 -6.05
C ASP A 227 19.12 8.55 -7.24
N THR A 228 18.69 7.30 -7.07
CA THR A 228 17.98 6.55 -8.10
C THR A 228 16.54 7.00 -8.23
N PHE A 229 15.86 7.26 -7.11
CA PHE A 229 14.50 7.84 -7.12
C PHE A 229 14.50 9.24 -7.75
N ALA A 230 15.49 10.08 -7.43
CA ALA A 230 15.59 11.42 -7.99
C ALA A 230 15.86 11.48 -9.50
N ARG A 231 16.26 10.36 -10.12
CA ARG A 231 16.59 10.28 -11.56
C ARG A 231 15.46 9.77 -12.43
N HIS A 232 14.48 9.05 -11.86
CA HIS A 232 13.49 8.29 -12.62
C HIS A 232 12.09 8.67 -12.18
N ASP A 233 11.35 9.32 -13.07
CA ASP A 233 9.95 9.69 -12.84
C ASP A 233 9.03 8.45 -12.83
N GLU A 234 9.47 7.32 -13.38
CA GLU A 234 8.75 6.05 -13.32
C GLU A 234 8.63 5.57 -11.87
N LEU A 235 9.59 5.86 -11.00
CA LEU A 235 9.52 5.49 -9.59
C LEU A 235 8.54 6.39 -8.85
N TYR A 236 7.60 5.79 -8.12
CA TYR A 236 6.90 6.55 -7.11
C TYR A 236 7.90 7.00 -6.05
N ASN A 237 7.89 8.28 -5.70
CA ASN A 237 8.62 8.86 -4.56
C ASN A 237 7.99 8.38 -3.24
N PHE A 238 8.10 7.09 -2.98
CA PHE A 238 7.46 6.35 -1.91
C PHE A 238 8.38 5.24 -1.40
N ILE A 239 8.60 5.21 -0.09
CA ILE A 239 9.31 4.10 0.56
C ILE A 239 8.50 3.61 1.76
N HIS A 240 8.29 2.30 1.83
CA HIS A 240 7.80 1.64 3.03
C HIS A 240 8.97 1.12 3.87
N ALA A 241 9.31 1.87 4.92
CA ALA A 241 10.40 1.58 5.84
C ALA A 241 9.87 1.37 7.28
N PRO A 242 9.53 0.13 7.68
CA PRO A 242 8.98 -0.15 9.00
C PRO A 242 10.00 0.09 10.11
N VAL A 243 9.86 1.15 10.91
CA VAL A 243 10.76 1.41 12.04
C VAL A 243 10.44 0.52 13.24
N GLN A 244 9.16 0.17 13.42
CA GLN A 244 8.59 -0.66 14.50
C GLN A 244 8.57 0.02 15.88
N SER A 245 9.62 0.75 16.28
CA SER A 245 9.65 1.53 17.52
C SER A 245 10.62 2.70 17.41
N GLY A 246 10.35 3.80 18.11
CA GLY A 246 11.30 4.91 18.26
C GLY A 246 12.26 4.76 19.45
N SER A 247 12.33 3.58 20.07
CA SER A 247 13.27 3.32 21.18
C SER A 247 14.31 2.26 20.80
N ASP A 248 15.59 2.63 20.85
CA ASP A 248 16.71 1.70 20.62
C ASP A 248 16.67 0.48 21.55
N ASP A 249 16.25 0.64 22.81
CA ASP A 249 16.14 -0.47 23.76
C ASP A 249 15.09 -1.49 23.29
N VAL A 250 13.92 -1.00 22.85
CA VAL A 250 12.84 -1.84 22.31
C VAL A 250 13.23 -2.45 20.96
N LEU A 251 13.90 -1.69 20.09
CA LEU A 251 14.41 -2.19 18.81
C LEU A 251 15.43 -3.32 19.01
N GLU A 252 16.29 -3.23 20.03
CA GLU A 252 17.23 -4.28 20.41
C GLU A 252 16.50 -5.53 20.90
N ASP A 253 15.49 -5.39 21.77
CA ASP A 253 14.66 -6.52 22.23
C ASP A 253 13.83 -7.14 21.08
N MET A 254 13.40 -6.32 20.12
CA MET A 254 12.79 -6.74 18.86
C MET A 254 13.77 -7.47 17.93
N ARG A 255 15.08 -7.36 18.20
CA ARG A 255 16.21 -7.82 17.36
C ARG A 255 16.20 -7.19 15.97
N ARG A 256 15.86 -5.90 15.89
CA ARG A 256 15.97 -5.13 14.64
C ARG A 256 17.45 -4.93 14.30
N GLN A 257 17.77 -4.94 13.01
CA GLN A 257 19.13 -4.75 12.50
C GLN A 257 19.52 -3.26 12.37
N HIS A 258 18.74 -2.38 12.98
CA HIS A 258 18.94 -0.94 12.97
C HIS A 258 18.58 -0.33 14.32
N ARG A 259 19.06 0.90 14.49
CA ARG A 259 18.72 1.84 15.56
C ARG A 259 17.96 3.01 14.94
N VAL A 260 17.36 3.84 15.78
CA VAL A 260 16.58 5.00 15.31
C VAL A 260 17.42 5.93 14.43
N ASP A 261 18.69 6.14 14.77
CA ASP A 261 19.56 7.04 13.99
C ASP A 261 19.77 6.54 12.55
N LYS A 262 19.86 5.23 12.32
CA LYS A 262 19.93 4.69 10.95
C LYS A 262 18.64 4.92 10.16
N PHE A 263 17.49 4.87 10.84
CA PHE A 263 16.22 5.18 10.22
C PHE A 263 16.16 6.67 9.85
N ARG A 264 16.64 7.56 10.72
CA ARG A 264 16.77 9.00 10.41
C ARG A 264 17.68 9.24 9.22
N GLU A 265 18.86 8.64 9.18
CA GLU A 265 19.80 8.77 8.05
C GLU A 265 19.14 8.34 6.72
N VAL A 266 18.31 7.29 6.73
CA VAL A 266 17.51 6.92 5.55
C VAL A 266 16.53 8.02 5.18
N VAL A 267 15.75 8.54 6.13
CA VAL A 267 14.76 9.62 5.88
C VAL A 267 15.47 10.88 5.35
N ASP A 268 16.54 11.30 6.01
CA ASP A 268 17.34 12.47 5.65
C ASP A 268 17.87 12.39 4.21
N ALA A 269 18.34 11.21 3.77
CA ALA A 269 18.85 11.06 2.40
C ALA A 269 17.77 11.29 1.34
N PHE A 270 16.52 10.88 1.58
CA PHE A 270 15.40 11.13 0.67
C PHE A 270 14.94 12.60 0.74
N ASP A 271 14.85 13.18 1.94
CA ASP A 271 14.54 14.60 2.15
C ASP A 271 15.53 15.54 1.44
N GLU A 272 16.81 15.15 1.35
CA GLU A 272 17.84 15.93 0.67
C GLU A 272 17.77 15.87 -0.87
N ARG A 273 17.13 14.85 -1.45
CA ARG A 273 17.20 14.54 -2.89
C ARG A 273 15.88 14.71 -3.62
N LEU A 274 14.77 14.60 -2.91
CA LEU A 274 13.43 14.68 -3.49
C LEU A 274 12.73 15.93 -2.95
N ASP A 275 12.19 16.74 -3.86
CA ASP A 275 11.38 17.91 -3.49
C ASP A 275 10.15 17.50 -2.66
N TYR A 276 9.61 16.31 -2.95
CA TYR A 276 8.54 15.70 -2.20
C TYR A 276 8.58 14.16 -2.32
N TRP A 277 8.34 13.46 -1.21
CA TRP A 277 8.20 12.01 -1.17
C TRP A 277 7.36 11.56 0.03
N THR A 278 6.85 10.33 -0.05
CA THR A 278 5.98 9.72 0.95
C THR A 278 6.73 8.65 1.73
N LEU A 279 6.92 8.89 3.02
CA LEU A 279 7.37 7.87 3.96
C LEU A 279 6.18 7.04 4.46
N SER A 280 6.23 5.73 4.22
CA SER A 280 5.37 4.74 4.85
C SER A 280 6.12 4.01 5.95
N THR A 281 5.55 3.89 7.15
CA THR A 281 6.20 3.19 8.26
C THR A 281 5.20 2.45 9.15
N ASP A 282 5.71 1.49 9.90
CA ASP A 282 4.92 0.69 10.84
C ASP A 282 5.47 0.89 12.25
N PHE A 283 4.56 1.00 13.22
CA PHE A 283 4.85 1.01 14.65
C PHE A 283 4.14 -0.16 15.34
N ILE A 284 4.88 -0.92 16.15
CA ILE A 284 4.32 -1.92 17.05
C ILE A 284 4.24 -1.33 18.44
N VAL A 285 3.03 -0.97 18.87
CA VAL A 285 2.78 -0.50 20.23
C VAL A 285 2.50 -1.67 21.16
N GLY A 286 2.91 -1.54 22.42
CA GLY A 286 2.62 -2.53 23.44
C GLY A 286 3.58 -3.72 23.46
N PHE A 287 4.78 -3.57 22.89
CA PHE A 287 5.79 -4.63 22.93
C PHE A 287 6.14 -4.98 24.41
N PRO A 288 6.45 -6.24 24.75
CA PRO A 288 6.55 -6.67 26.15
C PRO A 288 7.49 -5.86 27.05
N THR A 289 8.56 -5.30 26.48
CA THR A 289 9.55 -4.51 27.23
C THR A 289 9.31 -3.00 27.16
N GLU A 290 8.29 -2.54 26.44
CA GLU A 290 8.03 -1.12 26.19
C GLU A 290 7.56 -0.37 27.46
N SER A 291 8.40 0.52 27.97
CA SER A 291 8.05 1.46 29.04
C SER A 291 7.33 2.71 28.51
N ASP A 292 6.83 3.55 29.42
CA ASP A 292 6.21 4.83 29.03
C ASP A 292 7.21 5.78 28.36
N ALA A 293 8.49 5.71 28.75
CA ALA A 293 9.54 6.49 28.10
C ALA A 293 9.82 5.99 26.66
N ASP A 294 9.72 4.69 26.42
CA ASP A 294 9.89 4.10 25.08
C ASP A 294 8.74 4.49 24.14
N HIS A 295 7.51 4.45 24.66
CA HIS A 295 6.34 4.92 23.93
C HIS A 295 6.47 6.40 23.59
N GLN A 296 6.88 7.24 24.54
CA GLN A 296 7.11 8.66 24.28
C GLN A 296 8.17 8.89 23.19
N ARG A 297 9.29 8.16 23.21
CA ARG A 297 10.29 8.23 22.13
C ARG A 297 9.72 7.85 20.77
N SER A 298 8.80 6.88 20.71
CA SER A 298 8.10 6.49 19.47
C SER A 298 7.15 7.60 18.99
N MET A 299 6.46 8.25 19.91
CA MET A 299 5.61 9.40 19.61
C MET A 299 6.42 10.62 19.15
N ASP A 300 7.60 10.84 19.73
CA ASP A 300 8.51 11.92 19.33
C ASP A 300 9.04 11.67 17.92
N LEU A 301 9.51 10.45 17.62
CA LEU A 301 9.96 10.07 16.28
C LEU A 301 8.85 10.22 15.24
N LEU A 302 7.62 9.79 15.56
CA LEU A 302 6.47 9.93 14.66
C LEU A 302 6.20 11.41 14.30
N ARG A 303 6.30 12.32 15.29
CA ARG A 303 6.11 13.76 15.06
C ARG A 303 7.28 14.40 14.31
N GLU A 304 8.48 13.86 14.49
CA GLU A 304 9.71 14.32 13.85
C GLU A 304 9.71 13.96 12.36
N THR A 305 9.52 12.68 12.01
CA THR A 305 9.67 12.20 10.63
C THR A 305 8.38 12.30 9.80
N ARG A 306 7.27 12.71 10.42
CA ARG A 306 5.97 13.01 9.79
C ARG A 306 5.53 12.08 8.64
N PRO A 307 5.59 10.74 8.81
CA PRO A 307 5.17 9.80 7.77
C PRO A 307 3.71 9.97 7.38
N GLU A 308 3.41 9.81 6.09
CA GLU A 308 2.07 9.99 5.53
C GLU A 308 1.28 8.69 5.45
N LYS A 309 1.96 7.54 5.46
CA LYS A 309 1.33 6.23 5.61
C LYS A 309 1.87 5.56 6.87
N ILE A 310 1.00 5.37 7.85
CA ILE A 310 1.40 4.85 9.16
C ILE A 310 0.54 3.64 9.52
N ASN A 311 1.17 2.49 9.73
CA ASN A 311 0.50 1.32 10.28
C ASN A 311 0.79 1.23 11.78
N VAL A 312 -0.24 1.38 12.60
CA VAL A 312 -0.12 1.24 14.05
C VAL A 312 -0.70 -0.12 14.45
N THR A 313 0.17 -1.05 14.81
CA THR A 313 -0.21 -2.41 15.16
C THR A 313 0.02 -2.64 16.65
N ARG A 314 -0.94 -3.28 17.32
CA ARG A 314 -0.74 -3.69 18.72
C ARG A 314 0.04 -5.00 18.74
N PHE A 315 1.03 -5.09 19.61
CA PHE A 315 1.80 -6.31 19.76
C PHE A 315 0.88 -7.48 20.13
N SER A 316 0.85 -8.49 19.27
CA SER A 316 0.23 -9.79 19.50
C SER A 316 1.33 -10.85 19.60
N LYS A 317 1.22 -11.73 20.60
CA LYS A 317 2.14 -12.87 20.72
C LYS A 317 1.87 -13.84 19.60
N ARG A 318 2.94 -14.41 19.04
CA ARG A 318 2.84 -15.42 17.98
C ARG A 318 3.51 -16.71 18.44
N PRO A 319 2.82 -17.87 18.34
CA PRO A 319 3.33 -19.14 18.84
C PRO A 319 4.76 -19.44 18.37
N GLY A 320 5.62 -19.81 19.31
CA GLY A 320 7.00 -20.23 19.03
C GLY A 320 7.98 -19.10 18.70
N THR A 321 7.54 -17.84 18.75
CA THR A 321 8.45 -16.68 18.66
C THR A 321 9.11 -16.39 20.01
N ASP A 322 10.25 -15.71 20.03
CA ASP A 322 10.92 -15.36 21.31
C ASP A 322 10.04 -14.46 22.18
N ALA A 323 9.27 -13.56 21.55
CA ALA A 323 8.37 -12.65 22.23
C ALA A 323 7.10 -13.34 22.80
N ASP A 324 6.82 -14.58 22.41
CA ASP A 324 5.72 -15.40 22.93
C ASP A 324 5.90 -15.68 24.42
N GLU A 325 7.13 -15.96 24.85
CA GLU A 325 7.47 -16.29 26.24
C GLU A 325 7.53 -15.06 27.15
N MET A 326 7.60 -13.85 26.58
CA MET A 326 7.75 -12.61 27.34
C MET A 326 6.44 -12.22 28.04
N LYS A 327 6.54 -11.56 29.20
CA LYS A 327 5.37 -11.03 29.90
C LYS A 327 4.90 -9.75 29.18
N GLY A 328 3.80 -9.84 28.46
CA GLY A 328 3.24 -8.71 27.71
C GLY A 328 2.63 -7.63 28.60
N LEU A 329 2.42 -6.46 27.99
CA LEU A 329 1.68 -5.36 28.59
C LEU A 329 0.18 -5.64 28.59
N GLY A 330 -0.56 -5.07 29.55
CA GLY A 330 -2.01 -5.22 29.63
C GLY A 330 -2.73 -4.58 28.43
N GLY A 331 -3.84 -5.16 28.00
CA GLY A 331 -4.59 -4.70 26.82
C GLY A 331 -4.99 -3.23 26.88
N THR A 332 -5.33 -2.71 28.06
CA THR A 332 -5.65 -1.28 28.27
C THR A 332 -4.50 -0.36 27.85
N ILE A 333 -3.26 -0.66 28.25
CA ILE A 333 -2.08 0.14 27.89
C ILE A 333 -1.87 0.11 26.38
N LYS A 334 -2.00 -1.06 25.75
CA LYS A 334 -1.85 -1.19 24.29
C LYS A 334 -2.91 -0.38 23.53
N LYS A 335 -4.16 -0.41 24.01
CA LYS A 335 -5.28 0.34 23.45
C LYS A 335 -5.07 1.85 23.60
N GLU A 336 -4.66 2.32 24.76
CA GLU A 336 -4.34 3.74 25.01
C GLU A 336 -3.20 4.24 24.11
N ARG A 337 -2.09 3.50 24.02
CA ARG A 337 -0.93 3.85 23.16
C ARG A 337 -1.30 3.85 21.67
N SER A 338 -2.03 2.83 21.22
CA SER A 338 -2.53 2.73 19.84
C SER A 338 -3.45 3.91 19.49
N LYS A 339 -4.36 4.28 20.40
CA LYS A 339 -5.27 5.42 20.23
C LYS A 339 -4.52 6.74 20.15
N GLU A 340 -3.52 6.95 21.02
CA GLU A 340 -2.69 8.16 21.02
C GLU A 340 -1.93 8.31 19.70
N MET A 341 -1.24 7.26 19.27
CA MET A 341 -0.48 7.27 18.02
C MET A 341 -1.39 7.44 16.79
N SER A 342 -2.56 6.82 16.80
CA SER A 342 -3.56 6.98 15.74
C SER A 342 -4.12 8.41 15.66
N ALA A 343 -4.22 9.12 16.79
CA ALA A 343 -4.62 10.52 16.78
C ALA A 343 -3.57 11.41 16.09
N VAL A 344 -2.29 11.22 16.41
CA VAL A 344 -1.18 11.95 15.76
C VAL A 344 -1.06 11.59 14.28
N LYS A 345 -1.25 10.31 13.92
CA LYS A 345 -1.36 9.89 12.51
C LYS A 345 -2.41 10.73 11.76
N ARG A 346 -3.62 10.84 12.29
CA ARG A 346 -4.72 11.60 11.63
C ARG A 346 -4.39 13.08 11.49
N GLU A 347 -3.72 13.67 12.48
CA GLU A 347 -3.24 15.05 12.42
C GLU A 347 -2.23 15.25 11.28
N ILE A 348 -1.17 14.44 11.24
CA ILE A 348 -0.12 14.53 10.20
C ILE A 348 -0.72 14.34 8.79
N VAL A 349 -1.50 13.28 8.59
CA VAL A 349 -2.04 12.95 7.27
C VAL A 349 -3.11 13.97 6.83
N GLY A 350 -3.93 14.45 7.77
CA GLY A 350 -4.89 15.51 7.51
C GLY A 350 -4.22 16.80 7.04
N GLU A 351 -3.17 17.25 7.76
CA GLU A 351 -2.41 18.45 7.37
C GLU A 351 -1.80 18.32 5.96
N VAL A 352 -1.28 17.14 5.60
CA VAL A 352 -0.70 16.93 4.27
C VAL A 352 -1.77 17.03 3.18
N HIS A 353 -2.90 16.34 3.32
CA HIS A 353 -3.96 16.38 2.32
C HIS A 353 -4.62 17.75 2.21
N GLU A 354 -4.78 18.48 3.32
CA GLU A 354 -5.26 19.87 3.30
C GLU A 354 -4.33 20.78 2.51
N ASN A 355 -3.01 20.60 2.65
CA ASN A 355 -2.02 21.38 1.89
C ASN A 355 -1.95 21.03 0.40
N MET A 356 -2.49 19.88 -0.01
CA MET A 356 -2.60 19.53 -1.43
C MET A 356 -3.73 20.28 -2.13
N VAL A 357 -4.74 20.78 -1.41
CA VAL A 357 -5.90 21.45 -2.03
C VAL A 357 -5.46 22.68 -2.83
N GLY A 358 -5.84 22.72 -4.09
CA GLY A 358 -5.46 23.73 -5.07
C GLY A 358 -4.15 23.45 -5.81
N SER A 359 -3.48 22.32 -5.55
CA SER A 359 -2.35 21.88 -6.35
C SER A 359 -2.80 21.08 -7.57
N THR A 360 -1.97 21.07 -8.61
CA THR A 360 -2.13 20.21 -9.79
C THR A 360 -1.16 19.04 -9.67
N GLN A 361 -1.63 17.82 -9.89
CA GLN A 361 -0.85 16.59 -9.75
C GLN A 361 -1.01 15.71 -11.00
N ASP A 362 0.09 15.16 -11.50
CA ASP A 362 0.07 14.10 -12.49
C ASP A 362 -0.22 12.76 -11.79
N VAL A 363 -1.21 12.03 -12.28
CA VAL A 363 -1.69 10.81 -11.63
C VAL A 363 -1.86 9.65 -12.60
N LEU A 364 -1.67 8.43 -12.07
CA LEU A 364 -2.07 7.18 -12.70
C LEU A 364 -3.40 6.71 -12.10
N VAL A 365 -4.37 6.37 -12.93
CA VAL A 365 -5.60 5.70 -12.51
C VAL A 365 -5.29 4.22 -12.24
N VAL A 366 -5.43 3.76 -10.99
CA VAL A 366 -4.99 2.40 -10.60
C VAL A 366 -6.13 1.40 -10.43
N GLU A 367 -7.33 1.86 -10.05
CA GLU A 367 -8.48 0.97 -9.83
C GLU A 367 -9.81 1.74 -9.92
N GLU A 368 -10.88 1.01 -10.19
CA GLU A 368 -12.24 1.52 -10.05
C GLU A 368 -12.55 1.85 -8.57
N GLY A 369 -13.24 2.96 -8.35
CA GLY A 369 -13.71 3.41 -7.05
C GLY A 369 -15.11 2.88 -6.72
N THR A 370 -15.76 3.53 -5.75
CA THR A 370 -17.17 3.23 -5.44
C THR A 370 -18.08 4.04 -6.35
N GLY A 371 -19.04 3.37 -7.01
CA GLY A 371 -19.93 4.02 -7.97
C GLY A 371 -19.15 4.47 -9.22
N ASP A 372 -19.52 5.62 -9.77
CA ASP A 372 -18.81 6.24 -10.89
C ASP A 372 -17.67 7.11 -10.33
N SER A 373 -16.60 6.46 -9.90
CA SER A 373 -15.36 7.10 -9.47
C SER A 373 -14.17 6.20 -9.76
N VAL A 374 -12.98 6.79 -9.82
CA VAL A 374 -11.72 6.06 -9.93
C VAL A 374 -10.75 6.49 -8.83
N LYS A 375 -9.85 5.59 -8.45
CA LYS A 375 -8.76 5.90 -7.52
C LYS A 375 -7.48 6.09 -8.29
N CYS A 376 -6.85 7.23 -8.07
CA CYS A 376 -5.61 7.62 -8.71
C CYS A 376 -4.46 7.69 -7.68
N ARG A 377 -3.24 7.51 -8.18
CA ARG A 377 -1.99 7.69 -7.44
C ARG A 377 -1.15 8.76 -8.10
N ASP A 378 -0.71 9.74 -7.33
CA ASP A 378 0.26 10.73 -7.81
C ASP A 378 1.70 10.20 -7.77
N GLY A 379 2.66 11.00 -8.21
CA GLY A 379 4.09 10.66 -8.19
C GLY A 379 4.66 10.30 -6.81
N ALA A 380 3.98 10.63 -5.71
CA ALA A 380 4.37 10.26 -4.35
C ALA A 380 3.48 9.15 -3.76
N TYR A 381 2.67 8.49 -4.58
CA TYR A 381 1.76 7.40 -4.19
C TYR A 381 0.63 7.80 -3.21
N ARG A 382 0.29 9.09 -3.14
CA ARG A 382 -0.86 9.63 -2.39
C ARG A 382 -2.15 9.36 -3.15
N GLN A 383 -3.26 9.24 -2.43
CA GLN A 383 -4.54 8.87 -3.03
C GLN A 383 -5.34 10.10 -3.44
N ILE A 384 -5.74 10.14 -4.70
CA ILE A 384 -6.64 11.16 -5.23
C ILE A 384 -7.85 10.45 -5.86
N ILE A 385 -9.05 10.81 -5.44
CA ILE A 385 -10.30 10.25 -5.95
C ILE A 385 -10.86 11.20 -6.99
N VAL A 386 -11.09 10.69 -8.20
CA VAL A 386 -11.83 11.40 -9.24
C VAL A 386 -13.24 10.83 -9.30
N GLN A 387 -14.23 11.68 -9.07
CA GLN A 387 -15.64 11.33 -9.19
C GLN A 387 -16.13 11.61 -10.60
N HIS A 388 -17.21 10.92 -11.00
CA HIS A 388 -17.80 11.04 -12.32
C HIS A 388 -16.80 10.71 -13.43
N ALA A 389 -16.06 9.60 -13.27
CA ALA A 389 -14.97 9.21 -14.14
C ALA A 389 -15.46 8.98 -15.59
N ASP A 390 -16.68 8.49 -15.76
CA ASP A 390 -17.33 8.32 -17.07
C ASP A 390 -17.46 9.66 -17.84
N GLU A 391 -17.60 10.80 -17.13
CA GLU A 391 -17.69 12.12 -17.77
C GLU A 391 -16.35 12.59 -18.35
N TYR A 392 -15.25 12.01 -17.86
CA TYR A 392 -13.88 12.33 -18.27
C TYR A 392 -13.24 11.22 -19.11
N ASP A 393 -13.96 10.14 -19.40
CA ASP A 393 -13.47 8.95 -20.13
C ASP A 393 -12.23 8.33 -19.45
N LEU A 394 -12.17 8.33 -18.12
CA LEU A 394 -11.04 7.82 -17.35
C LEU A 394 -11.25 6.36 -16.95
N SER A 395 -10.28 5.52 -17.29
CA SER A 395 -10.21 4.10 -16.96
C SER A 395 -8.91 3.77 -16.21
N PRO A 396 -8.87 2.66 -15.46
CA PRO A 396 -7.60 2.13 -14.94
C PRO A 396 -6.57 2.01 -16.06
N GLY A 397 -5.33 2.44 -15.78
CA GLY A 397 -4.24 2.49 -16.75
C GLY A 397 -3.95 3.88 -17.30
N ASP A 398 -4.91 4.80 -17.22
CA ASP A 398 -4.76 6.14 -17.79
C ASP A 398 -3.86 7.04 -16.94
N PHE A 399 -3.01 7.80 -17.62
CA PHE A 399 -2.27 8.91 -17.05
C PHE A 399 -3.02 10.22 -17.32
N THR A 400 -3.23 11.02 -16.29
CA THR A 400 -3.93 12.31 -16.43
C THR A 400 -3.46 13.32 -15.41
N THR A 401 -3.77 14.59 -15.65
CA THR A 401 -3.48 15.69 -14.74
C THR A 401 -4.73 16.08 -13.97
N VAL A 402 -4.68 16.11 -12.64
CA VAL A 402 -5.82 16.48 -11.78
C VAL A 402 -5.50 17.70 -10.93
N GLU A 403 -6.45 18.62 -10.81
CA GLU A 403 -6.44 19.65 -9.78
C GLU A 403 -7.10 19.09 -8.52
N VAL A 404 -6.39 19.13 -7.38
CA VAL A 404 -6.92 18.69 -6.10
C VAL A 404 -7.92 19.73 -5.59
N THR A 405 -9.20 19.36 -5.47
CA THR A 405 -10.28 20.30 -5.17
C THR A 405 -10.74 20.26 -3.72
N ASP A 406 -10.58 19.11 -3.05
CA ASP A 406 -10.98 18.92 -1.67
C ASP A 406 -10.17 17.81 -1.00
N SER A 407 -10.23 17.72 0.33
CA SER A 407 -9.47 16.75 1.11
C SER A 407 -10.32 16.12 2.21
N GLN A 408 -10.10 14.83 2.43
CA GLN A 408 -10.51 14.10 3.62
C GLN A 408 -9.26 13.70 4.40
N THR A 409 -9.43 13.20 5.63
CA THR A 409 -8.26 12.82 6.46
C THR A 409 -7.36 11.80 5.77
N MET A 410 -7.90 10.87 4.98
CA MET A 410 -7.16 9.74 4.43
C MET A 410 -6.97 9.76 2.91
N TYR A 411 -7.60 10.69 2.20
CA TYR A 411 -7.52 10.81 0.74
C TYR A 411 -7.94 12.21 0.30
N THR A 412 -7.62 12.57 -0.94
CA THR A 412 -8.06 13.82 -1.55
C THR A 412 -9.03 13.57 -2.69
N PHE A 413 -9.77 14.61 -3.09
CA PHE A 413 -10.58 14.63 -4.29
C PHE A 413 -9.92 15.50 -5.35
N GLY A 414 -10.01 15.06 -6.61
CA GLY A 414 -9.46 15.79 -7.74
C GLY A 414 -10.45 15.90 -8.89
N THR A 415 -10.23 16.90 -9.74
CA THR A 415 -10.93 17.05 -11.02
C THR A 415 -9.90 17.08 -12.14
N PRO A 416 -10.09 16.29 -13.22
CA PRO A 416 -9.19 16.32 -14.36
C PRO A 416 -9.11 17.72 -14.95
N VAL A 417 -7.89 18.18 -15.18
CA VAL A 417 -7.64 19.42 -15.93
C VAL A 417 -7.81 19.06 -17.40
N ALA A 418 -8.62 19.82 -18.14
CA ALA A 418 -8.80 19.55 -19.56
C ALA A 418 -7.47 19.70 -20.30
N ASP A 419 -6.87 18.58 -20.71
CA ASP A 419 -5.67 18.60 -21.51
C ASP A 419 -5.98 19.17 -22.90
N THR A 420 -5.37 20.31 -23.21
CA THR A 420 -5.15 20.72 -24.60
C THR A 420 -4.11 19.77 -25.20
N HIS A 421 -4.49 18.54 -25.53
CA HIS A 421 -3.64 17.66 -26.32
C HIS A 421 -3.38 18.31 -27.68
N THR A 422 -2.16 18.80 -27.86
CA THR A 422 -1.57 19.03 -29.16
C THR A 422 -1.52 17.70 -29.91
N ASP A 423 -2.38 17.56 -30.91
CA ASP A 423 -2.22 16.60 -32.01
C ASP A 423 -0.83 16.81 -32.64
N ALA A 424 0.14 15.99 -32.24
CA ALA A 424 1.35 15.74 -33.01
C ALA A 424 1.04 14.67 -34.08
N GLY A 425 0.00 14.93 -34.89
CA GLY A 425 -0.27 14.21 -36.13
C GLY A 425 0.41 14.94 -37.27
N GLY A 426 1.63 14.53 -37.61
CA GLY A 426 2.30 14.99 -38.81
C GLY A 426 1.56 14.51 -40.05
N ASP A 427 0.80 15.41 -40.69
CA ASP A 427 0.36 15.24 -42.07
C ASP A 427 1.58 15.33 -42.98
N THR A 428 2.21 14.19 -43.26
CA THR A 428 2.99 14.00 -44.48
C THR A 428 2.03 13.99 -45.67
N GLU A 429 1.70 15.17 -46.17
CA GLU A 429 1.15 15.30 -47.53
C GLU A 429 2.27 15.03 -48.54
N THR A 430 2.12 13.90 -49.21
CA THR A 430 2.90 13.47 -50.35
C THR A 430 2.78 14.47 -51.51
N GLU A 431 3.94 14.98 -51.94
CA GLU A 431 4.12 15.66 -53.21
C GLU A 431 3.46 14.88 -54.35
N THR A 432 2.47 15.51 -54.99
CA THR A 432 2.11 15.18 -56.37
C THR A 432 2.29 16.43 -57.21
N ASP A 433 3.35 16.40 -58.02
CA ASP A 433 3.65 17.33 -59.09
C ASP A 433 2.42 17.57 -59.98
N ALA A 434 1.92 18.82 -60.00
CA ALA A 434 1.02 19.31 -61.02
C ALA A 434 1.63 20.57 -61.65
N VAL A 435 1.95 20.40 -62.93
CA VAL A 435 2.61 21.34 -63.83
C VAL A 435 1.77 22.61 -64.01
N ASP A 436 2.44 23.76 -63.92
CA ASP A 436 2.01 25.11 -64.35
C ASP A 436 1.52 25.11 -65.82
N ASP A 437 0.32 25.62 -66.08
CA ASP A 437 0.02 26.31 -67.34
C ASP A 437 -1.00 27.45 -67.06
N PRO A 438 -0.75 28.69 -67.51
CA PRO A 438 -1.53 29.87 -67.14
C PRO A 438 -2.69 30.12 -68.14
N ASP A 439 -3.41 31.21 -67.91
CA ASP A 439 -4.46 31.78 -68.77
C ASP A 439 -5.88 31.21 -68.62
N ALA A 440 -6.57 31.79 -67.64
CA ALA A 440 -8.01 32.00 -67.73
C ALA A 440 -8.30 33.23 -68.60
N ASP A 441 -8.81 33.04 -69.82
CA ASP A 441 -9.70 34.04 -70.41
C ASP A 441 -10.68 33.47 -71.45
N ALA A 442 -11.94 33.86 -71.26
CA ALA A 442 -12.98 34.17 -72.25
C ALA A 442 -13.51 33.15 -73.29
N LEU A 443 -14.83 32.92 -73.15
CA LEU A 443 -15.88 33.01 -74.20
C LEU A 443 -16.03 31.90 -75.27
N GLN A 444 -16.99 31.00 -74.98
CA GLN A 444 -18.19 30.65 -75.78
C GLN A 444 -18.06 30.00 -77.19
N PRO A 445 -19.14 29.29 -77.64
CA PRO A 445 -19.06 28.06 -78.44
C PRO A 445 -19.33 28.29 -79.94
N GLU A 446 -19.04 27.30 -80.78
CA GLU A 446 -19.94 26.76 -81.82
C GLU A 446 -19.27 25.74 -82.77
N GLN A 447 -20.05 24.68 -83.05
CA GLN A 447 -20.07 23.75 -84.19
C GLN A 447 -19.09 22.57 -84.28
#